data_AF-A0A085VAF1-F1
#
_entry.id   AF-A0A085VAF1-F1
#
_cell.length_a   1.000
_cell.length_b   1.000
_cell.length_c   1.000
_cell.angle_alpha   90.00
_cell.angle_beta   90.00
_cell.angle_gamma   90.00
#
_symmetry.space_group_name_H-M   'P 1'
#
loop_
_entity.id
_entity.type
_entity.pdbx_description
1 polymer ?
#
loop_
_entity_poly.entity_id
_entity_poly.type
_entity_poly.pdbx_seq_one_letter_code
_entity_poly.pdbx_strand_id
1 'polypeptide(L)'
;MESPSITASVETLCDYILAIDSEQRVVRGVNNSALLMPIEAVMQLLHTSTREIFTAARQLRPFLPVDKTIAKLLATPAQMPTRGTLLRLLRGVPHQVFLQSLIDQGKEDFIWLTGNGWHSLLSSQLFIHQAPRDFWISFLQEATILNAVDMRSDKNFLARMHAYAKAPVVERFGCSTARLILDDWLSEKRDEEPMASDAVIQHVVVADRFAVLLRVLAWLVADMVVDIWEMVERDDMQDITPLESLLPAFDPVSSRWNNPTTRGLEQLAKRAGWQQKQRAITFLGNLWARHSSDDNTEASSRIRLLRNWEQRKKGRPKFETLRSLAHAVTIEQALLSNESPEGRGYDAWMQAVILRVGETLSEILHALVALGLGTDHITGVMDAYRQEYRLAREALGKPMRLA
;
A
#
# COMPACT_ATOMS: atom_id res chain seq x y z
N MET A 1 3.17 22.84 39.54
CA MET A 1 4.44 23.08 38.82
C MET A 1 4.16 22.78 37.37
N GLU A 2 4.05 23.82 36.55
CA GLU A 2 3.88 23.69 35.10
C GLU A 2 5.19 23.17 34.51
N SER A 3 5.14 22.01 33.85
CA SER A 3 6.26 21.51 33.05
C SER A 3 6.56 22.53 31.95
N PRO A 4 7.82 22.98 31.77
CA PRO A 4 8.13 23.92 30.71
C PRO A 4 7.75 23.29 29.37
N SER A 5 6.91 23.99 28.59
CA SER A 5 6.61 23.57 27.22
C SER A 5 7.91 23.67 26.42
N ILE A 6 8.60 22.56 26.25
CA ILE A 6 9.75 22.48 25.34
C ILE A 6 9.18 22.78 23.95
N THR A 7 9.45 23.99 23.43
CA THR A 7 9.17 24.31 22.04
C THR A 7 10.13 23.48 21.20
N ALA A 8 9.64 22.38 20.62
CA ALA A 8 10.49 21.49 19.84
C ALA A 8 10.95 22.20 18.55
N SER A 9 12.27 22.32 18.39
CA SER A 9 12.97 22.71 17.16
C SER A 9 13.77 21.53 16.59
N VAL A 10 14.27 21.68 15.35
CA VAL A 10 15.18 20.71 14.72
C VAL A 10 16.41 20.44 15.60
N GLU A 11 16.94 21.49 16.23
CA GLU A 11 18.10 21.41 17.12
C GLU A 11 17.77 20.61 18.38
N THR A 12 16.65 20.92 19.05
CA THR A 12 16.23 20.16 20.24
C THR A 12 15.99 18.68 19.94
N LEU A 13 15.46 18.36 18.76
CA LEU A 13 15.31 16.97 18.32
C LEU A 13 16.66 16.30 18.08
N CYS A 14 17.59 16.98 17.39
CA CYS A 14 18.93 16.43 17.18
C CYS A 14 19.62 16.15 18.51
N ASP A 15 19.56 17.09 19.44
CA ASP A 15 20.22 17.00 20.73
C ASP A 15 19.58 15.90 21.59
N TYR A 16 18.25 15.73 21.53
CA TYR A 16 17.54 14.64 22.21
C TYR A 16 17.92 13.25 21.68
N ILE A 17 17.95 13.06 20.36
CA ILE A 17 18.32 11.74 19.77
C ILE A 17 19.79 11.41 20.10
N LEU A 18 20.68 12.41 20.05
CA LEU A 18 22.09 12.22 20.43
C LEU A 18 22.26 11.87 21.92
N ALA A 19 21.42 12.42 22.81
CA ALA A 19 21.41 12.08 24.23
C ALA A 19 20.97 10.63 24.46
N ILE A 20 19.90 10.17 23.81
CA ILE A 20 19.43 8.77 23.94
C ILE A 20 20.51 7.77 23.53
N ASP A 21 21.22 8.02 22.43
CA ASP A 21 22.28 7.13 21.94
C ASP A 21 23.40 6.94 22.98
N SER A 22 23.71 8.00 23.73
CA SER A 22 24.72 7.97 24.79
C SER A 22 24.33 7.14 26.02
N GLU A 23 23.03 6.92 26.24
CA GLU A 23 22.51 6.16 27.40
C GLU A 23 22.62 4.64 27.21
N GLN A 24 23.01 4.15 26.02
CA GLN A 24 23.20 2.72 25.68
C GLN A 24 22.03 1.82 26.13
N ARG A 25 20.80 2.32 26.11
CA ARG A 25 19.64 1.56 26.58
C ARG A 25 19.38 0.38 25.65
N VAL A 26 19.39 -0.84 26.22
CA VAL A 26 19.04 -2.05 25.47
C VAL A 26 17.53 -2.14 25.36
N VAL A 27 17.01 -1.96 24.14
CA VAL A 27 15.58 -2.05 23.85
C VAL A 27 15.29 -3.33 23.07
N ARG A 28 14.23 -4.05 23.43
CA ARG A 28 13.87 -5.31 22.77
C ARG A 28 13.28 -5.06 21.38
N GLY A 29 13.89 -5.60 20.33
CA GLY A 29 13.30 -5.60 18.99
C GLY A 29 12.12 -6.57 18.86
N VAL A 30 11.00 -6.11 18.29
CA VAL A 30 9.83 -6.93 17.95
C VAL A 30 9.84 -7.23 16.46
N ASN A 31 10.05 -8.50 16.10
CA ASN A 31 10.11 -8.97 14.71
C ASN A 31 8.77 -9.49 14.17
N ASN A 32 7.75 -9.60 15.02
CA ASN A 32 6.41 -9.99 14.61
C ASN A 32 5.83 -8.97 13.63
N SER A 33 5.04 -9.45 12.69
CA SER A 33 4.44 -8.65 11.62
C SER A 33 3.04 -9.17 11.29
N ALA A 34 2.29 -9.54 12.34
CA ALA A 34 0.88 -9.86 12.24
C ALA A 34 0.13 -8.67 11.63
N LEU A 35 -0.75 -8.94 10.66
CA LEU A 35 -1.58 -7.98 9.92
C LEU A 35 -0.84 -6.97 9.02
N LEU A 36 0.41 -6.60 9.33
CA LEU A 36 1.17 -5.60 8.59
C LEU A 36 2.46 -6.17 8.01
N MET A 37 2.67 -5.93 6.73
CA MET A 37 3.99 -6.14 6.12
C MET A 37 4.90 -4.95 6.40
N PRO A 38 6.23 -5.14 6.49
CA PRO A 38 7.17 -4.02 6.47
C PRO A 38 6.92 -3.11 5.26
N ILE A 39 7.08 -1.79 5.45
CA ILE A 39 6.83 -0.81 4.38
C ILE A 39 7.70 -1.07 3.15
N GLU A 40 8.93 -1.54 3.34
CA GLU A 40 9.84 -1.91 2.26
C GLU A 40 9.26 -3.05 1.40
N ALA A 41 8.59 -4.02 2.02
CA ALA A 41 7.90 -5.10 1.30
C ALA A 41 6.70 -4.56 0.52
N VAL A 42 5.96 -3.59 1.06
CA VAL A 42 4.88 -2.90 0.33
C VAL A 42 5.43 -2.12 -0.87
N MET A 43 6.56 -1.42 -0.72
CA MET A 43 7.23 -0.71 -1.82
C MET A 43 7.67 -1.68 -2.92
N GLN A 44 8.28 -2.81 -2.56
CA GLN A 44 8.65 -3.86 -3.52
C GLN A 44 7.43 -4.44 -4.24
N LEU A 45 6.34 -4.66 -3.51
CA LEU A 45 5.06 -5.11 -4.07
C LEU A 45 4.53 -4.09 -5.10
N LEU A 46 4.67 -2.79 -4.84
CA LEU A 46 4.30 -1.70 -5.76
C LEU A 46 5.34 -1.45 -6.88
N HIS A 47 6.37 -2.30 -6.97
CA HIS A 47 7.48 -2.18 -7.93
C HIS A 47 8.16 -0.81 -7.88
N THR A 48 8.39 -0.33 -6.66
CA THR A 48 9.15 0.88 -6.37
C THR A 48 10.17 0.59 -5.27
N SER A 49 11.02 1.56 -4.99
CA SER A 49 12.03 1.48 -3.94
C SER A 49 12.07 2.75 -3.09
N THR A 50 12.59 2.60 -1.87
CA THR A 50 12.93 3.72 -0.98
C THR A 50 13.82 4.73 -1.71
N ARG A 51 14.74 4.26 -2.56
CA ARG A 51 15.63 5.11 -3.36
C ARG A 51 14.87 6.01 -4.34
N GLU A 52 13.91 5.45 -5.08
CA GLU A 52 13.09 6.22 -6.03
C GLU A 52 12.24 7.26 -5.29
N ILE A 53 11.64 6.89 -4.16
CA ILE A 53 10.86 7.79 -3.31
C ILE A 53 11.73 8.95 -2.79
N PHE A 54 12.93 8.66 -2.28
CA PHE A 54 13.84 9.71 -1.82
C PHE A 54 14.32 10.61 -2.97
N THR A 55 14.54 10.04 -4.15
CA THR A 55 14.93 10.81 -5.33
C THR A 55 13.82 11.79 -5.72
N ALA A 56 12.56 11.35 -5.73
CA ALA A 56 11.40 12.20 -5.97
C ALA A 56 11.23 13.24 -4.85
N ALA A 57 11.34 12.85 -3.57
CA ALA A 57 11.24 13.77 -2.44
C ALA A 57 12.30 14.88 -2.48
N ARG A 58 13.52 14.57 -2.94
CA ARG A 58 14.60 15.55 -3.08
C ARG A 58 14.34 16.58 -4.20
N GLN A 59 13.58 16.21 -5.24
CA GLN A 59 13.16 17.18 -6.27
C GLN A 59 12.28 18.28 -5.64
N LEU A 60 11.46 17.93 -4.66
CA LEU A 60 10.60 18.87 -3.92
C LEU A 60 11.34 19.54 -2.74
N ARG A 61 12.29 18.83 -2.13
CA ARG A 61 13.02 19.26 -0.93
C ARG A 61 14.54 19.09 -1.14
N PRO A 62 15.21 20.04 -1.83
CA PRO A 62 16.62 19.90 -2.22
C PRO A 62 17.61 19.78 -1.06
N PHE A 63 17.20 20.21 0.15
CA PHE A 63 18.01 20.15 1.36
C PHE A 63 18.18 18.74 1.94
N LEU A 64 17.36 17.78 1.52
CA LEU A 64 17.47 16.39 1.99
C LEU A 64 18.86 15.81 1.65
N PRO A 65 19.34 14.76 2.34
CA PRO A 65 20.57 14.08 1.95
C PRO A 65 20.48 13.47 0.54
N VAL A 66 21.63 13.20 -0.09
CA VAL A 66 21.68 12.51 -1.40
C VAL A 66 21.39 11.02 -1.22
N ASP A 67 20.97 10.36 -2.30
CA ASP A 67 20.65 8.93 -2.33
C ASP A 67 21.78 8.06 -1.76
N LYS A 68 23.04 8.36 -2.08
CA LYS A 68 24.22 7.66 -1.53
C LYS A 68 24.33 7.77 -0.01
N THR A 69 23.99 8.94 0.56
CA THR A 69 24.01 9.13 2.01
C THR A 69 22.91 8.33 2.67
N ILE A 70 21.68 8.37 2.12
CA ILE A 70 20.56 7.59 2.65
C ILE A 70 20.84 6.08 2.54
N ALA A 71 21.34 5.61 1.40
CA ALA A 71 21.70 4.21 1.21
C ALA A 71 22.74 3.75 2.22
N LYS A 72 23.74 4.58 2.55
CA LYS A 72 24.71 4.28 3.61
C LYS A 72 24.02 4.18 4.97
N LEU A 73 23.14 5.12 5.33
CA LEU A 73 22.41 5.09 6.60
C LEU A 73 21.56 3.81 6.75
N LEU A 74 20.86 3.42 5.68
CA LEU A 74 20.04 2.21 5.68
C LEU A 74 20.89 0.93 5.74
N ALA A 75 22.09 0.94 5.16
CA ALA A 75 23.03 -0.18 5.22
C ALA A 75 23.74 -0.32 6.58
N THR A 76 23.85 0.78 7.34
CA THR A 76 24.50 0.80 8.66
C THR A 76 23.56 1.39 9.72
N PRO A 77 22.43 0.72 10.04
CA PRO A 77 21.40 1.28 10.93
C PRO A 77 21.89 1.45 12.38
N ALA A 78 22.94 0.73 12.79
CA ALA A 78 23.58 0.89 14.10
C ALA A 78 24.52 2.10 14.18
N GLN A 79 24.84 2.73 13.05
CA GLN A 79 25.71 3.90 13.04
C GLN A 79 24.86 5.18 13.07
N MET A 80 25.00 5.94 14.14
CA MET A 80 24.31 7.22 14.31
C MET A 80 24.66 8.19 13.16
N PRO A 81 23.66 8.81 12.49
CA PRO A 81 23.93 9.81 11.47
C PRO A 81 24.64 11.04 12.05
N THR A 82 25.45 11.72 11.25
CA THR A 82 26.08 12.97 11.68
C THR A 82 25.02 14.03 12.00
N ARG A 83 25.30 14.94 12.95
CA ARG A 83 24.38 16.05 13.32
C ARG A 83 23.88 16.83 12.10
N GLY A 84 24.76 17.14 11.15
CA GLY A 84 24.39 17.83 9.90
C GLY A 84 23.42 17.03 9.02
N THR A 85 23.49 15.70 9.06
CA THR A 85 22.55 14.81 8.35
C THR A 85 21.20 14.76 9.07
N LEU A 86 21.20 14.67 10.41
CA LEU A 86 19.99 14.73 11.23
C LEU A 86 19.23 16.04 11.02
N LEU A 87 19.93 17.19 11.08
CA LEU A 87 19.33 18.50 10.83
C LEU A 87 18.61 18.55 9.47
N ARG A 88 19.20 17.98 8.42
CA ARG A 88 18.59 17.93 7.08
C ARG A 88 17.37 17.02 7.02
N LEU A 89 17.42 15.86 7.68
CA LEU A 89 16.31 14.91 7.72
C LEU A 89 15.12 15.45 8.52
N LEU A 90 15.39 16.10 9.65
CA LEU A 90 14.38 16.58 10.60
C LEU A 90 13.82 17.96 10.25
N ARG A 91 14.44 18.69 9.30
CA ARG A 91 14.03 20.05 8.93
C ARG A 91 12.54 20.19 8.57
N GLY A 92 11.97 19.17 7.92
CA GLY A 92 10.59 19.19 7.44
C GLY A 92 9.62 18.30 8.22
N VAL A 93 10.00 17.86 9.42
CA VAL A 93 9.19 17.00 10.29
C VAL A 93 8.40 17.87 11.27
N PRO A 94 7.16 17.52 11.65
CA PRO A 94 6.45 18.20 12.74
C PRO A 94 7.16 17.96 14.07
N HIS A 95 7.99 18.92 14.51
CA HIS A 95 8.99 18.68 15.56
C HIS A 95 8.39 18.26 16.90
N GLN A 96 7.29 18.90 17.32
CA GLN A 96 6.63 18.59 18.58
C GLN A 96 6.06 17.16 18.60
N VAL A 97 5.39 16.77 17.52
CA VAL A 97 4.79 15.44 17.37
C VAL A 97 5.87 14.38 17.36
N PHE A 98 6.98 14.64 16.66
CA PHE A 98 8.10 13.72 16.59
C PHE A 98 8.82 13.56 17.92
N LEU A 99 9.06 14.66 18.65
CA LEU A 99 9.67 14.61 19.98
C LEU A 99 8.81 13.80 20.94
N GLN A 100 7.50 14.05 20.95
CA GLN A 100 6.56 13.33 21.81
C GLN A 100 6.56 11.84 21.47
N SER A 101 6.55 11.48 20.17
CA SER A 101 6.64 10.09 19.73
C SER A 101 7.93 9.40 20.19
N LEU A 102 9.08 10.09 20.18
CA LEU A 102 10.34 9.54 20.68
C LEU A 102 10.32 9.35 22.20
N ILE A 103 9.75 10.31 22.94
CA ILE A 103 9.59 10.22 24.40
C ILE A 103 8.70 9.03 24.76
N ASP A 104 7.58 8.87 24.07
CA ASP A 104 6.65 7.78 24.33
C ASP A 104 7.24 6.42 23.97
N GLN A 105 7.97 6.31 22.85
CA GLN A 105 8.78 5.13 22.54
C GLN A 105 9.84 4.86 23.61
N GLY A 106 10.46 5.90 24.16
CA GLY A 106 11.41 5.78 25.26
C GLY A 106 10.80 5.27 26.57
N LYS A 107 9.48 5.30 26.74
CA LYS A 107 8.80 4.67 27.89
C LYS A 107 8.57 3.18 27.68
N GLU A 108 8.60 2.72 26.44
CA GLU A 108 8.42 1.31 26.10
C GLU A 108 9.75 0.56 26.16
N ASP A 109 9.73 -0.66 26.69
CA ASP A 109 10.92 -1.53 26.72
C ASP A 109 11.12 -2.32 25.41
N PHE A 110 10.41 -1.93 24.34
CA PHE A 110 10.49 -2.58 23.03
C PHE A 110 10.37 -1.60 21.87
N ILE A 111 10.84 -2.02 20.69
CA ILE A 111 10.66 -1.31 19.42
C ILE A 111 10.05 -2.27 18.40
N TRP A 112 8.90 -1.89 17.86
CA TRP A 112 8.28 -2.60 16.74
C TRP A 112 8.53 -1.87 15.43
N LEU A 113 9.59 -2.25 14.71
CA LEU A 113 10.04 -1.55 13.50
C LEU A 113 8.96 -1.47 12.42
N THR A 114 8.17 -2.53 12.24
CA THR A 114 7.06 -2.53 11.28
C THR A 114 6.00 -1.50 11.68
N GLY A 115 5.58 -1.48 12.95
CA GLY A 115 4.65 -0.48 13.47
C GLY A 115 5.15 0.94 13.32
N ASN A 116 6.42 1.20 13.64
CA ASN A 116 7.03 2.52 13.51
C ASN A 116 7.08 3.01 12.05
N GLY A 117 7.37 2.11 11.10
CA GLY A 117 7.34 2.41 9.68
C GLY A 117 5.94 2.84 9.22
N TRP A 118 4.91 2.07 9.59
CA TRP A 118 3.52 2.41 9.30
C TRP A 118 3.05 3.68 9.99
N HIS A 119 3.39 3.87 11.28
CA HIS A 119 3.03 5.07 12.03
C HIS A 119 3.59 6.32 11.35
N SER A 120 4.85 6.26 10.90
CA SER A 120 5.51 7.36 10.18
C SER A 120 4.82 7.67 8.86
N LEU A 121 4.41 6.64 8.11
CA LEU A 121 3.69 6.81 6.85
C LEU A 121 2.28 7.39 7.06
N LEU A 122 1.53 6.88 8.04
CA LEU A 122 0.15 7.30 8.34
C LEU A 122 0.09 8.71 8.96
N SER A 123 1.13 9.10 9.70
CA SER A 123 1.28 10.45 10.25
C SER A 123 1.73 11.47 9.18
N SER A 124 2.07 11.02 7.97
CA SER A 124 2.44 11.90 6.86
C SER A 124 1.20 12.45 6.14
N GLN A 125 1.40 13.18 5.05
CA GLN A 125 0.32 13.65 4.16
C GLN A 125 -0.23 12.54 3.24
N LEU A 126 -0.17 11.28 3.69
CA LEU A 126 -0.69 10.14 2.93
C LEU A 126 -2.21 10.25 2.75
N PHE A 127 -2.92 10.69 3.79
CA PHE A 127 -4.35 11.01 3.75
C PHE A 127 -4.56 12.52 3.77
N ILE A 128 -5.54 13.00 3.01
CA ILE A 128 -5.99 14.38 2.91
C ILE A 128 -6.76 14.74 4.18
N HIS A 129 -7.78 13.95 4.54
CA HIS A 129 -8.60 14.18 5.71
C HIS A 129 -7.99 13.57 6.99
N GLN A 130 -8.44 14.07 8.15
CA GLN A 130 -7.94 13.60 9.45
C GLN A 130 -8.56 12.25 9.87
N ALA A 131 -9.83 12.01 9.56
CA ALA A 131 -10.55 10.79 9.98
C ALA A 131 -9.86 9.48 9.57
N PRO A 132 -9.34 9.31 8.33
CA PRO A 132 -8.56 8.14 7.97
C PRO A 132 -7.28 7.98 8.79
N ARG A 133 -6.59 9.09 9.12
CA ARG A 133 -5.37 9.04 9.93
C ARG A 133 -5.68 8.55 11.34
N ASP A 134 -6.68 9.13 11.98
CA ASP A 134 -7.09 8.75 13.34
C ASP A 134 -7.50 7.27 13.39
N PHE A 135 -8.28 6.82 12.40
CA PHE A 135 -8.70 5.43 12.26
C PHE A 135 -7.50 4.47 12.18
N TRP A 136 -6.55 4.72 11.28
CA TRP A 136 -5.41 3.83 11.09
C TRP A 136 -4.36 3.92 12.20
N ILE A 137 -4.23 5.06 12.87
CA ILE A 137 -3.38 5.20 14.07
C ILE A 137 -3.98 4.41 15.24
N SER A 138 -5.30 4.42 15.43
CA SER A 138 -5.97 3.55 16.41
C SER A 138 -5.72 2.07 16.13
N PHE A 139 -5.88 1.64 14.86
CA PHE A 139 -5.52 0.28 14.45
C PHE A 139 -4.07 -0.08 14.79
N LEU A 140 -3.12 0.83 14.57
CA LEU A 140 -1.72 0.58 14.87
C LEU A 140 -1.47 0.37 16.36
N GLN A 141 -2.18 1.07 17.24
CA GLN A 141 -2.05 0.88 18.68
C GLN A 141 -2.48 -0.54 19.08
N GLU A 142 -3.63 -1.01 18.56
CA GLU A 142 -4.09 -2.38 18.79
C GLU A 142 -3.15 -3.43 18.18
N ALA A 143 -2.68 -3.19 16.96
CA ALA A 143 -1.72 -4.09 16.30
C ALA A 143 -0.36 -4.13 17.03
N THR A 144 0.04 -3.04 17.69
CA THR A 144 1.24 -2.99 18.53
C THR A 144 1.10 -3.90 19.73
N ILE A 145 -0.03 -3.86 20.42
CA ILE A 145 -0.32 -4.76 21.55
C ILE A 145 -0.26 -6.22 21.08
N LEU A 146 -0.94 -6.54 19.97
CA LEU A 146 -0.92 -7.89 19.41
C LEU A 146 0.52 -8.37 19.14
N ASN A 147 1.32 -7.57 18.42
CA ASN A 147 2.64 -7.98 17.97
C ASN A 147 3.69 -7.99 19.09
N ALA A 148 3.66 -6.99 19.97
CA ALA A 148 4.70 -6.76 20.98
C ALA A 148 4.38 -7.39 22.36
N VAL A 149 3.10 -7.66 22.66
CA VAL A 149 2.66 -8.19 23.96
C VAL A 149 2.04 -9.57 23.81
N ASP A 150 1.08 -9.74 22.90
CA ASP A 150 0.32 -10.99 22.81
C ASP A 150 1.09 -12.10 22.10
N MET A 151 1.76 -11.76 21.01
CA MET A 151 2.54 -12.65 20.14
C MET A 151 4.02 -12.80 20.53
N ARG A 152 4.41 -12.38 21.74
CA ARG A 152 5.83 -12.36 22.14
C ARG A 152 6.51 -13.72 21.99
N SER A 153 7.75 -13.72 21.52
CA SER A 153 8.51 -14.93 21.19
C SER A 153 8.83 -15.84 22.38
N ASP A 154 8.76 -15.34 23.61
CA ASP A 154 8.93 -16.12 24.84
C ASP A 154 7.69 -16.94 25.21
N LYS A 155 6.54 -16.69 24.56
CA LYS A 155 5.33 -17.50 24.72
C LYS A 155 5.37 -18.72 23.80
N ASN A 156 4.76 -19.81 24.27
CA ASN A 156 4.53 -21.01 23.46
C ASN A 156 3.81 -20.65 22.14
N PHE A 157 4.20 -21.32 21.05
CA PHE A 157 3.66 -21.11 19.72
C PHE A 157 2.13 -21.25 19.66
N LEU A 158 1.56 -22.33 20.20
CA LEU A 158 0.10 -22.52 20.24
C LEU A 158 -0.61 -21.39 21.00
N ALA A 159 -0.04 -20.94 22.13
CA ALA A 159 -0.59 -19.82 22.88
C ALA A 159 -0.59 -18.53 22.05
N ARG A 160 0.46 -18.29 21.25
CA ARG A 160 0.50 -17.15 20.32
C ARG A 160 -0.55 -17.24 19.23
N MET A 161 -0.75 -18.42 18.63
CA MET A 161 -1.76 -18.60 17.58
C MET A 161 -3.18 -18.46 18.12
N HIS A 162 -3.46 -18.96 19.33
CA HIS A 162 -4.73 -18.67 20.02
C HIS A 162 -4.92 -17.19 20.33
N ALA A 163 -3.86 -16.49 20.76
CA ALA A 163 -3.93 -15.05 20.99
C ALA A 163 -4.19 -14.30 19.69
N TYR A 164 -3.54 -14.69 18.59
CA TYR A 164 -3.78 -14.14 17.25
C TYR A 164 -5.23 -14.35 16.79
N ALA A 165 -5.72 -15.59 16.83
CA ALA A 165 -7.07 -15.93 16.36
C ALA A 165 -8.17 -15.17 17.12
N LYS A 166 -7.96 -14.94 18.43
CA LYS A 166 -8.93 -14.27 19.32
C LYS A 166 -8.77 -12.75 19.39
N ALA A 167 -7.75 -12.17 18.74
CA ALA A 167 -7.50 -10.75 18.83
C ALA A 167 -8.57 -9.95 18.07
N PRO A 168 -9.25 -8.96 18.69
CA PRO A 168 -10.27 -8.16 18.01
C PRO A 168 -9.76 -7.43 16.75
N VAL A 169 -8.50 -6.99 16.80
CA VAL A 169 -7.83 -6.35 15.65
C VAL A 169 -7.65 -7.33 14.48
N VAL A 170 -7.37 -8.61 14.77
CA VAL A 170 -7.37 -9.63 13.73
C VAL A 170 -8.79 -9.80 13.23
N GLU A 171 -9.76 -9.93 14.13
CA GLU A 171 -11.18 -10.12 13.80
C GLU A 171 -11.67 -9.13 12.75
N ARG A 172 -11.46 -7.83 13.00
CA ARG A 172 -11.92 -6.71 12.19
C ARG A 172 -11.17 -6.53 10.87
N PHE A 173 -9.85 -6.72 10.87
CA PHE A 173 -8.99 -6.32 9.74
C PHE A 173 -8.51 -7.48 8.88
N GLY A 174 -8.40 -8.68 9.46
CA GLY A 174 -8.01 -9.89 8.73
C GLY A 174 -9.05 -10.37 7.71
N CYS A 175 -8.71 -11.47 7.07
CA CYS A 175 -9.52 -12.23 6.14
C CYS A 175 -10.38 -13.25 6.90
N SER A 176 -11.68 -12.97 7.03
CA SER A 176 -12.62 -13.80 7.79
C SER A 176 -12.68 -15.25 7.28
N THR A 177 -12.64 -15.45 5.97
CA THR A 177 -12.68 -16.79 5.37
C THR A 177 -11.42 -17.61 5.68
N ALA A 178 -10.25 -16.98 5.73
CA ALA A 178 -9.01 -17.69 6.07
C ALA A 178 -8.96 -18.04 7.57
N ARG A 179 -9.57 -17.22 8.43
CA ARG A 179 -9.61 -17.44 9.87
C ARG A 179 -10.32 -18.74 10.27
N LEU A 180 -11.37 -19.12 9.57
CA LEU A 180 -12.09 -20.38 9.84
C LEU A 180 -11.14 -21.58 9.82
N ILE A 181 -10.18 -21.59 8.89
CA ILE A 181 -9.17 -22.65 8.82
C ILE A 181 -8.24 -22.62 10.05
N LEU A 182 -7.86 -21.43 10.51
CA LEU A 182 -7.02 -21.32 11.71
C LEU A 182 -7.74 -21.84 12.95
N ASP A 183 -9.03 -21.52 13.10
CA ASP A 183 -9.84 -21.98 14.23
C ASP A 183 -10.01 -23.51 14.21
N ASP A 184 -10.31 -24.08 13.04
CA ASP A 184 -10.41 -25.53 12.85
C ASP A 184 -9.07 -26.21 13.19
N TRP A 185 -7.97 -25.71 12.64
CA TRP A 185 -6.63 -26.23 12.89
C TRP A 185 -6.22 -26.14 14.37
N LEU A 186 -6.54 -25.03 15.04
CA LEU A 186 -6.29 -24.86 16.48
C LEU A 186 -7.14 -25.81 17.34
N SER A 187 -8.33 -26.18 16.87
CA SER A 187 -9.20 -27.12 17.57
C SER A 187 -8.67 -28.56 17.51
N GLU A 188 -8.04 -28.94 16.40
CA GLU A 188 -7.46 -30.28 16.17
C GLU A 188 -6.12 -30.47 16.91
N LYS A 189 -5.31 -29.42 17.01
CA LYS A 189 -3.92 -29.49 17.51
C LYS A 189 -3.75 -29.24 19.02
N ARG A 190 -4.69 -29.71 19.85
CA ARG A 190 -4.70 -29.44 21.30
C ARG A 190 -3.40 -29.82 22.05
N ASP A 191 -2.68 -30.85 21.60
CA ASP A 191 -1.56 -31.45 22.36
C ASP A 191 -0.26 -31.66 21.57
N GLU A 192 -0.16 -31.24 20.30
CA GLU A 192 1.04 -31.46 19.47
C GLU A 192 1.82 -30.15 19.23
N GLU A 193 3.16 -30.16 19.35
CA GLU A 193 4.01 -29.03 18.97
C GLU A 193 3.99 -28.85 17.44
N PRO A 194 3.37 -27.77 16.92
CA PRO A 194 3.31 -27.58 15.49
C PRO A 194 4.66 -27.14 14.96
N MET A 195 5.06 -27.68 13.81
CA MET A 195 6.20 -27.15 13.06
C MET A 195 5.88 -25.71 12.64
N ALA A 196 6.81 -24.77 12.85
CA ALA A 196 6.67 -23.37 12.46
C ALA A 196 6.45 -23.14 10.94
N SER A 197 6.60 -24.20 10.13
CA SER A 197 6.36 -24.23 8.68
C SER A 197 4.96 -24.71 8.30
N ASP A 198 3.98 -24.64 9.20
CA ASP A 198 2.61 -25.05 8.91
C ASP A 198 2.00 -24.17 7.80
N ALA A 199 1.58 -24.81 6.72
CA ALA A 199 1.00 -24.16 5.55
C ALA A 199 -0.27 -23.37 5.92
N VAL A 200 -1.08 -23.84 6.88
CA VAL A 200 -2.31 -23.18 7.32
C VAL A 200 -1.98 -21.81 7.90
N ILE A 201 -0.98 -21.75 8.79
CA ILE A 201 -0.58 -20.51 9.44
C ILE A 201 -0.03 -19.52 8.42
N GLN A 202 0.78 -20.01 7.48
CA GLN A 202 1.28 -19.17 6.39
C GLN A 202 0.14 -18.62 5.52
N HIS A 203 -0.85 -19.45 5.18
CA HIS A 203 -2.01 -19.03 4.39
C HIS A 203 -2.81 -17.92 5.09
N VAL A 204 -3.10 -18.11 6.37
CA VAL A 204 -3.87 -17.15 7.18
C VAL A 204 -3.14 -15.82 7.30
N VAL A 205 -1.86 -15.85 7.70
CA VAL A 205 -1.08 -14.63 7.89
C VAL A 205 -0.91 -13.86 6.57
N VAL A 206 -0.72 -14.56 5.45
CA VAL A 206 -0.62 -13.94 4.12
C VAL A 206 -1.96 -13.33 3.69
N ALA A 207 -3.06 -14.07 3.86
CA ALA A 207 -4.40 -13.58 3.53
C ALA A 207 -4.74 -12.33 4.34
N ASP A 208 -4.50 -12.36 5.66
CA ASP A 208 -4.78 -11.24 6.55
C ASP A 208 -3.99 -9.99 6.18
N ARG A 209 -2.70 -10.12 5.87
CA ARG A 209 -1.86 -8.99 5.43
C ARG A 209 -2.37 -8.35 4.15
N PHE A 210 -2.74 -9.14 3.16
CA PHE A 210 -3.29 -8.60 1.92
C PHE A 210 -4.68 -7.99 2.12
N ALA A 211 -5.51 -8.56 3.01
CA ALA A 211 -6.78 -7.95 3.39
C ALA A 211 -6.55 -6.56 4.02
N VAL A 212 -5.61 -6.43 4.96
CA VAL A 212 -5.26 -5.11 5.55
C VAL A 212 -4.77 -4.12 4.49
N LEU A 213 -3.90 -4.55 3.56
CA LEU A 213 -3.45 -3.66 2.48
C LEU A 213 -4.60 -3.19 1.58
N LEU A 214 -5.54 -4.07 1.24
CA LEU A 214 -6.71 -3.70 0.45
C LEU A 214 -7.65 -2.77 1.21
N ARG A 215 -7.78 -2.94 2.53
CA ARG A 215 -8.48 -2.00 3.41
C ARG A 215 -7.80 -0.62 3.41
N VAL A 216 -6.47 -0.56 3.52
CA VAL A 216 -5.72 0.71 3.41
C VAL A 216 -5.94 1.37 2.05
N LEU A 217 -5.88 0.60 0.96
CA LEU A 217 -6.17 1.09 -0.39
C LEU A 217 -7.59 1.64 -0.50
N ALA A 218 -8.58 0.97 0.09
CA ALA A 218 -9.97 1.42 0.10
C ALA A 218 -10.11 2.78 0.78
N TRP A 219 -9.47 2.97 1.95
CA TRP A 219 -9.44 4.27 2.64
C TRP A 219 -8.75 5.36 1.82
N LEU A 220 -7.61 5.06 1.17
CA LEU A 220 -6.90 6.01 0.32
C LEU A 220 -7.77 6.48 -0.84
N VAL A 221 -8.47 5.54 -1.49
CA VAL A 221 -9.36 5.85 -2.60
C VAL A 221 -10.58 6.62 -2.11
N ALA A 222 -11.18 6.25 -0.98
CA ALA A 222 -12.32 6.98 -0.41
C ALA A 222 -11.95 8.42 -0.06
N ASP A 223 -10.80 8.62 0.56
CA ASP A 223 -10.26 9.92 0.93
C ASP A 223 -10.02 10.82 -0.30
N MET A 224 -9.43 10.28 -1.37
CA MET A 224 -9.28 11.00 -2.64
C MET A 224 -10.63 11.30 -3.32
N VAL A 225 -11.59 10.38 -3.29
CA VAL A 225 -12.93 10.60 -3.88
C VAL A 225 -13.69 11.70 -3.13
N VAL A 226 -13.54 11.77 -1.81
CA VAL A 226 -14.16 12.82 -0.99
C VAL A 226 -13.49 14.19 -1.24
N ASP A 227 -12.19 14.23 -1.52
CA ASP A 227 -11.50 15.47 -1.90
C ASP A 227 -12.07 16.07 -3.21
N ILE A 228 -12.46 15.23 -4.17
CA ILE A 228 -13.06 15.65 -5.46
C ILE A 228 -14.59 15.53 -5.48
N TRP A 229 -15.25 15.59 -4.33
CA TRP A 229 -16.66 15.21 -4.17
C TRP A 229 -17.62 15.93 -5.12
N GLU A 230 -17.42 17.22 -5.36
CA GLU A 230 -18.28 18.02 -6.26
C GLU A 230 -18.30 17.46 -7.69
N MET A 231 -17.15 16.95 -8.17
CA MET A 231 -17.06 16.31 -9.49
C MET A 231 -17.78 14.97 -9.49
N VAL A 232 -17.63 14.20 -8.42
CA VAL A 232 -18.29 12.89 -8.26
C VAL A 232 -19.82 13.06 -8.25
N GLU A 233 -20.33 14.11 -7.60
CA GLU A 233 -21.76 14.41 -7.59
C GLU A 233 -22.28 14.87 -8.95
N ARG A 234 -21.54 15.77 -9.62
CA ARG A 234 -21.91 16.28 -10.94
C ARG A 234 -21.98 15.16 -11.99
N ASP A 235 -21.10 14.17 -11.88
CA ASP A 235 -20.96 13.11 -12.87
C ASP A 235 -21.77 11.84 -12.51
N ASP A 236 -22.64 11.90 -11.48
CA ASP A 236 -23.49 10.80 -10.98
C ASP A 236 -22.70 9.53 -10.60
N MET A 237 -21.53 9.72 -9.99
CA MET A 237 -20.59 8.64 -9.63
C MET A 237 -20.59 8.31 -8.13
N GLN A 238 -21.55 8.81 -7.35
CA GLN A 238 -21.59 8.73 -5.88
C GLN A 238 -21.62 7.28 -5.36
N ASP A 239 -22.27 6.39 -6.11
CA ASP A 239 -22.50 5.00 -5.73
C ASP A 239 -21.57 4.02 -6.47
N ILE A 240 -20.56 4.53 -7.19
CA ILE A 240 -19.54 3.71 -7.83
C ILE A 240 -18.41 3.43 -6.84
N THR A 241 -18.02 2.17 -6.69
CA THR A 241 -16.79 1.80 -5.98
C THR A 241 -15.61 1.83 -6.98
N PRO A 242 -14.69 2.81 -6.91
CA PRO A 242 -13.57 2.87 -7.84
C PRO A 242 -12.70 1.62 -7.72
N LEU A 243 -11.96 1.28 -8.78
CA LEU A 243 -11.06 0.12 -8.84
C LEU A 243 -11.72 -1.27 -8.66
N GLU A 244 -13.02 -1.36 -8.33
CA GLU A 244 -13.70 -2.64 -8.08
C GLU A 244 -13.55 -3.63 -9.26
N SER A 245 -13.65 -3.12 -10.48
CA SER A 245 -13.51 -3.93 -11.69
C SER A 245 -12.08 -4.40 -11.98
N LEU A 246 -11.08 -3.90 -11.23
CA LEU A 246 -9.72 -4.42 -11.24
C LEU A 246 -9.51 -5.54 -10.23
N LEU A 247 -10.40 -5.72 -9.25
CA LEU A 247 -10.24 -6.77 -8.25
C LEU A 247 -10.30 -8.15 -8.91
N PRO A 248 -9.39 -9.07 -8.52
CA PRO A 248 -9.50 -10.47 -8.85
C PRO A 248 -10.89 -11.01 -8.49
N ALA A 249 -11.53 -11.64 -9.46
CA ALA A 249 -12.83 -12.28 -9.33
C ALA A 249 -12.78 -13.63 -10.06
N PHE A 250 -13.21 -14.68 -9.39
CA PHE A 250 -13.27 -16.02 -9.96
C PHE A 250 -14.60 -16.20 -10.70
N ASP A 251 -14.51 -16.63 -11.96
CA ASP A 251 -15.69 -17.06 -12.71
C ASP A 251 -15.84 -18.59 -12.58
N PRO A 252 -16.89 -19.07 -11.89
CA PRO A 252 -17.13 -20.51 -11.71
C PRO A 252 -17.51 -21.21 -13.02
N VAL A 253 -18.00 -20.50 -14.04
CA VAL A 253 -18.37 -21.11 -15.33
C VAL A 253 -17.12 -21.43 -16.15
N SER A 254 -16.17 -20.50 -16.23
CA SER A 254 -14.91 -20.72 -16.95
C SER A 254 -13.79 -21.31 -16.10
N SER A 255 -14.01 -21.47 -14.79
CA SER A 255 -13.02 -21.90 -13.78
C SER A 255 -11.73 -21.09 -13.84
N ARG A 256 -11.87 -19.78 -14.07
CA ARG A 256 -10.74 -18.86 -14.27
C ARG A 256 -10.94 -17.59 -13.49
N TRP A 257 -9.83 -17.06 -13.00
CA TRP A 257 -9.76 -15.70 -12.51
C TRP A 257 -9.77 -14.71 -13.69
N ASN A 258 -10.43 -13.57 -13.51
CA ASN A 258 -10.18 -12.41 -14.36
C ASN A 258 -8.70 -11.96 -14.25
N ASN A 259 -8.24 -11.17 -15.21
CA ASN A 259 -6.90 -10.61 -15.20
C ASN A 259 -6.98 -9.09 -14.90
N PRO A 260 -6.60 -8.65 -13.70
CA PRO A 260 -6.61 -7.23 -13.32
C PRO A 260 -5.83 -6.31 -14.28
N THR A 261 -4.69 -6.76 -14.80
CA THR A 261 -3.91 -6.00 -15.81
C THR A 261 -4.71 -5.82 -17.10
N THR A 262 -5.37 -6.88 -17.59
CA THR A 262 -6.24 -6.79 -18.76
C THR A 262 -7.40 -5.82 -18.50
N ARG A 263 -8.05 -5.88 -17.33
CA ARG A 263 -9.13 -4.95 -16.97
C ARG A 263 -8.66 -3.49 -16.93
N GLY A 264 -7.49 -3.22 -16.37
CA GLY A 264 -6.90 -1.88 -16.37
C GLY A 264 -6.62 -1.35 -17.78
N LEU A 265 -6.08 -2.20 -18.66
CA LEU A 265 -5.85 -1.83 -20.07
C LEU A 265 -7.17 -1.62 -20.83
N GLU A 266 -8.21 -2.42 -20.58
CA GLU A 266 -9.53 -2.24 -21.17
C GLU A 266 -10.16 -0.90 -20.74
N GLN A 267 -10.08 -0.56 -19.45
CA GLN A 267 -10.56 0.73 -18.94
C GLN A 267 -9.82 1.90 -19.57
N LEU A 268 -8.49 1.83 -19.63
CA LEU A 268 -7.67 2.85 -20.25
C LEU A 268 -8.02 3.02 -21.74
N ALA A 269 -8.20 1.91 -22.47
CA ALA A 269 -8.60 1.93 -23.87
C ALA A 269 -9.96 2.61 -24.07
N LYS A 270 -10.94 2.36 -23.18
CA LYS A 270 -12.26 3.01 -23.25
C LYS A 270 -12.15 4.53 -23.16
N ARG A 271 -11.24 5.08 -22.34
CA ARG A 271 -11.02 6.54 -22.24
C ARG A 271 -10.57 7.17 -23.56
N ALA A 272 -9.88 6.40 -24.41
CA ALA A 272 -9.47 6.82 -25.75
C ALA A 272 -10.46 6.39 -26.85
N GLY A 273 -11.73 6.09 -26.51
CA GLY A 273 -12.77 5.81 -27.50
C GLY A 273 -12.76 4.40 -28.09
N TRP A 274 -12.11 3.44 -27.44
CA TRP A 274 -12.09 2.04 -27.90
C TRP A 274 -13.50 1.41 -27.95
N GLN A 275 -13.91 1.00 -29.16
CA GLN A 275 -15.23 0.41 -29.47
C GLN A 275 -15.25 -1.13 -29.46
N GLN A 276 -14.27 -1.79 -28.83
CA GLN A 276 -14.19 -3.26 -28.71
C GLN A 276 -14.14 -4.07 -30.02
N LYS A 277 -13.95 -3.44 -31.19
CA LYS A 277 -13.79 -4.12 -32.50
C LYS A 277 -12.50 -4.97 -32.61
N GLN A 278 -11.55 -4.74 -31.72
CA GLN A 278 -10.27 -5.45 -31.62
C GLN A 278 -9.87 -5.53 -30.14
N ARG A 279 -8.86 -6.34 -29.79
CA ARG A 279 -8.33 -6.40 -28.41
C ARG A 279 -7.80 -5.04 -27.94
N ALA A 280 -8.00 -4.71 -26.66
CA ALA A 280 -7.53 -3.47 -26.04
C ALA A 280 -6.01 -3.26 -26.26
N ILE A 281 -5.20 -4.31 -26.12
CA ILE A 281 -3.75 -4.22 -26.34
C ILE A 281 -3.36 -3.86 -27.78
N THR A 282 -4.15 -4.25 -28.78
CA THR A 282 -3.90 -3.90 -30.19
C THR A 282 -4.22 -2.43 -30.41
N PHE A 283 -5.37 -1.99 -29.89
CA PHE A 283 -5.80 -0.60 -29.95
C PHE A 283 -4.79 0.33 -29.25
N LEU A 284 -4.46 0.04 -27.99
CA LEU A 284 -3.53 0.82 -27.20
C LEU A 284 -2.11 0.81 -27.78
N GLY A 285 -1.64 -0.32 -28.32
CA GLY A 285 -0.32 -0.39 -28.94
C GLY A 285 -0.20 0.50 -30.17
N ASN A 286 -1.24 0.53 -31.02
CA ASN A 286 -1.32 1.44 -32.17
C ASN A 286 -1.41 2.90 -31.71
N LEU A 287 -2.25 3.18 -30.71
CA LEU A 287 -2.40 4.52 -30.16
C LEU A 287 -1.09 5.05 -29.58
N TRP A 288 -0.41 4.23 -28.79
CA TRP A 288 0.82 4.60 -28.12
C TRP A 288 1.97 4.87 -29.12
N ALA A 289 2.05 4.10 -30.21
CA ALA A 289 3.02 4.36 -31.28
C ALA A 289 2.74 5.68 -32.03
N ARG A 290 1.47 6.09 -32.17
CA ARG A 290 1.10 7.37 -32.80
C ARG A 290 1.54 8.59 -32.00
N HIS A 291 1.51 8.51 -30.67
CA HIS A 291 1.73 9.64 -29.76
C HIS A 291 3.07 9.60 -29.01
N SER A 292 3.95 8.65 -29.30
CA SER A 292 5.31 8.63 -28.75
C SER A 292 6.22 9.51 -29.61
N SER A 293 6.51 10.73 -29.17
CA SER A 293 7.33 11.71 -29.91
C SER A 293 8.79 11.31 -30.11
N ASP A 294 9.32 10.44 -29.24
CA ASP A 294 10.77 10.25 -29.10
C ASP A 294 11.30 8.88 -29.57
N ASP A 295 10.41 7.97 -29.98
CA ASP A 295 10.78 6.60 -30.29
C ASP A 295 10.11 6.18 -31.62
N ASN A 296 10.91 5.86 -32.65
CA ASN A 296 10.49 5.09 -33.84
C ASN A 296 10.04 3.65 -33.50
N THR A 297 9.51 3.43 -32.29
CA THR A 297 9.05 2.12 -31.83
C THR A 297 7.75 1.80 -32.54
N GLU A 298 7.82 0.85 -33.46
CA GLU A 298 6.68 0.34 -34.18
C GLU A 298 5.54 -0.13 -33.26
N ALA A 299 4.30 0.02 -33.73
CA ALA A 299 3.12 -0.47 -33.04
C ALA A 299 3.22 -1.97 -32.69
N SER A 300 3.82 -2.77 -33.56
CA SER A 300 4.09 -4.21 -33.35
C SER A 300 4.83 -4.47 -32.02
N SER A 301 5.83 -3.64 -31.71
CA SER A 301 6.63 -3.73 -30.49
C SER A 301 5.83 -3.32 -29.25
N ARG A 302 5.06 -2.22 -29.34
CA ARG A 302 4.17 -1.77 -28.25
C ARG A 302 3.08 -2.81 -27.94
N ILE A 303 2.44 -3.39 -28.96
CA ILE A 303 1.45 -4.47 -28.80
C ILE A 303 2.07 -5.69 -28.10
N ARG A 304 3.28 -6.08 -28.51
CA ARG A 304 4.01 -7.19 -27.88
C ARG A 304 4.35 -6.87 -26.42
N LEU A 305 4.72 -5.63 -26.11
CA LEU A 305 4.99 -5.18 -24.75
C LEU A 305 3.74 -5.27 -23.86
N LEU A 306 2.60 -4.76 -24.32
CA LEU A 306 1.32 -4.85 -23.60
C LEU A 306 0.88 -6.31 -23.38
N ARG A 307 1.08 -7.17 -24.38
CA ARG A 307 0.84 -8.61 -24.25
C ARG A 307 1.71 -9.25 -23.17
N ASN A 308 2.97 -8.84 -23.06
CA ASN A 308 3.86 -9.34 -22.01
C ASN A 308 3.37 -8.93 -20.62
N TRP A 309 2.81 -7.73 -20.46
CA TRP A 309 2.23 -7.28 -19.20
C TRP A 309 1.03 -8.15 -18.80
N GLU A 310 0.06 -8.35 -19.71
CA GLU A 310 -1.08 -9.24 -19.46
C GLU A 310 -0.65 -10.67 -19.08
N GLN A 311 0.41 -11.17 -19.71
CA GLN A 311 0.93 -12.52 -19.49
C GLN A 311 1.94 -12.63 -18.34
N ARG A 312 2.28 -11.51 -17.68
CA ARG A 312 3.32 -11.43 -16.64
C ARG A 312 4.66 -12.02 -17.10
N LYS A 313 5.04 -11.73 -18.35
CA LYS A 313 6.29 -12.18 -18.98
C LYS A 313 7.29 -11.04 -19.09
N LYS A 314 8.58 -11.38 -19.06
CA LYS A 314 9.71 -10.46 -19.25
C LYS A 314 9.80 -9.34 -18.18
N GLY A 315 9.36 -9.65 -16.96
CA GLY A 315 9.40 -8.74 -15.83
C GLY A 315 8.21 -7.77 -15.78
N ARG A 316 8.16 -7.01 -14.70
CA ARG A 316 7.10 -6.04 -14.41
C ARG A 316 7.34 -4.73 -15.20
N PRO A 317 6.29 -4.00 -15.62
CA PRO A 317 6.46 -2.72 -16.28
C PRO A 317 7.05 -1.67 -15.33
N LYS A 318 7.98 -0.86 -15.84
CA LYS A 318 8.45 0.35 -15.15
C LYS A 318 7.35 1.39 -15.10
N PHE A 319 7.33 2.20 -14.05
CA PHE A 319 6.27 3.20 -13.86
C PHE A 319 6.28 4.28 -14.97
N GLU A 320 7.45 4.68 -15.44
CA GLU A 320 7.60 5.64 -16.55
C GLU A 320 7.00 5.10 -17.84
N THR A 321 7.07 3.78 -18.05
CA THR A 321 6.48 3.12 -19.20
C THR A 321 4.95 3.09 -19.13
N LEU A 322 4.39 2.83 -17.94
CA LEU A 322 2.95 2.98 -17.69
C LEU A 322 2.49 4.43 -17.92
N ARG A 323 3.26 5.40 -17.42
CA ARG A 323 3.00 6.84 -17.60
C ARG A 323 3.05 7.26 -19.06
N SER A 324 3.98 6.73 -19.84
CA SER A 324 4.07 7.01 -21.28
C SER A 324 2.83 6.51 -22.04
N LEU A 325 2.37 5.29 -21.74
CA LEU A 325 1.13 4.76 -22.32
C LEU A 325 -0.09 5.61 -21.90
N ALA A 326 -0.20 5.90 -20.60
CA ALA A 326 -1.28 6.72 -20.06
C ALA A 326 -1.30 8.13 -20.69
N HIS A 327 -0.13 8.72 -20.91
CA HIS A 327 0.00 10.02 -21.55
C HIS A 327 -0.56 10.01 -22.99
N ALA A 328 -0.19 9.02 -23.80
CA ALA A 328 -0.74 8.85 -25.14
C ALA A 328 -2.28 8.74 -25.15
N VAL A 329 -2.85 8.07 -24.14
CA VAL A 329 -4.31 7.95 -23.96
C VAL A 329 -4.93 9.28 -23.54
N THR A 330 -4.31 10.03 -22.62
CA THR A 330 -4.83 11.33 -22.20
C THR A 330 -4.81 12.37 -23.32
N ILE A 331 -3.83 12.30 -24.23
CA ILE A 331 -3.80 13.14 -25.44
C ILE A 331 -5.01 12.79 -26.32
N GLU A 332 -5.20 11.51 -26.65
CA GLU A 332 -6.32 11.09 -27.51
C GLU A 332 -7.68 11.43 -26.89
N GLN A 333 -7.84 11.24 -25.58
CA GLN A 333 -9.06 11.59 -24.87
C GLN A 333 -9.39 13.08 -24.98
N ALA A 334 -8.39 13.95 -24.85
CA ALA A 334 -8.55 15.40 -25.00
C ALA A 334 -8.97 15.75 -26.43
N LEU A 335 -8.29 15.17 -27.43
CA LEU A 335 -8.61 15.38 -28.85
C LEU A 335 -10.03 14.92 -29.20
N LEU A 336 -10.48 13.77 -28.67
CA LEU A 336 -11.85 13.29 -28.84
C LEU A 336 -12.90 14.20 -28.19
N SER A 337 -12.51 14.95 -27.17
CA SER A 337 -13.38 15.88 -26.45
C SER A 337 -13.29 17.31 -26.99
N ASN A 338 -12.52 17.55 -28.06
CA ASN A 338 -12.19 18.88 -28.59
C ASN A 338 -11.53 19.81 -27.54
N GLU A 339 -10.73 19.24 -26.63
CA GLU A 339 -10.03 19.96 -25.58
C GLU A 339 -8.51 19.97 -25.82
N SER A 340 -7.80 20.94 -25.22
CA SER A 340 -6.33 20.96 -25.28
C SER A 340 -5.72 19.77 -24.52
N PRO A 341 -4.68 19.11 -25.07
CA PRO A 341 -3.92 18.08 -24.37
C PRO A 341 -2.93 18.67 -23.34
N GLU A 342 -2.69 19.98 -23.35
CA GLU A 342 -1.77 20.64 -22.42
C GLU A 342 -2.24 20.55 -20.95
N GLY A 343 -1.30 20.45 -20.01
CA GLY A 343 -1.60 20.45 -18.58
C GLY A 343 -2.14 19.13 -18.00
N ARG A 344 -2.34 18.09 -18.81
CA ARG A 344 -2.92 16.79 -18.38
C ARG A 344 -1.94 15.82 -17.70
N GLY A 345 -0.81 16.32 -17.22
CA GLY A 345 0.23 15.50 -16.61
C GLY A 345 -0.25 14.71 -15.38
N TYR A 346 -1.13 15.31 -14.57
CA TYR A 346 -1.70 14.65 -13.39
C TYR A 346 -2.66 13.52 -13.76
N ASP A 347 -3.54 13.70 -14.76
CA ASP A 347 -4.44 12.62 -15.22
C ASP A 347 -3.64 11.45 -15.79
N ALA A 348 -2.61 11.72 -16.60
CA ALA A 348 -1.72 10.68 -17.12
C ALA A 348 -1.01 9.92 -15.99
N TRP A 349 -0.58 10.63 -14.94
CA TRP A 349 0.01 10.02 -13.76
C TRP A 349 -1.02 9.15 -12.99
N MET A 350 -2.24 9.65 -12.78
CA MET A 350 -3.30 8.91 -12.10
C MET A 350 -3.67 7.63 -12.84
N GLN A 351 -3.80 7.68 -14.17
CA GLN A 351 -4.04 6.48 -14.97
C GLN A 351 -2.87 5.48 -14.90
N ALA A 352 -1.63 5.96 -14.84
CA ALA A 352 -0.47 5.09 -14.64
C ALA A 352 -0.50 4.41 -13.25
N VAL A 353 -0.99 5.10 -12.21
CA VAL A 353 -1.22 4.52 -10.89
C VAL A 353 -2.30 3.44 -10.95
N ILE A 354 -3.42 3.68 -11.63
CA ILE A 354 -4.48 2.68 -11.81
C ILE A 354 -3.96 1.43 -12.53
N LEU A 355 -3.15 1.61 -13.58
CA LEU A 355 -2.46 0.49 -14.25
C LEU A 355 -1.50 -0.25 -13.31
N ARG A 356 -0.75 0.46 -12.46
CA ARG A 356 0.11 -0.15 -11.44
C ARG A 356 -0.71 -0.97 -10.44
N VAL A 357 -1.88 -0.48 -10.01
CA VAL A 357 -2.77 -1.23 -9.13
C VAL A 357 -3.24 -2.52 -9.79
N GLY A 358 -3.72 -2.46 -11.04
CA GLY A 358 -4.12 -3.67 -11.78
C GLY A 358 -2.96 -4.66 -11.97
N GLU A 359 -1.76 -4.16 -12.25
CA GLU A 359 -0.56 -5.00 -12.37
C GLU A 359 -0.19 -5.66 -11.04
N THR A 360 -0.15 -4.90 -9.94
CA THR A 360 0.13 -5.43 -8.60
C THR A 360 -0.94 -6.44 -8.16
N LEU A 361 -2.22 -6.20 -8.42
CA LEU A 361 -3.30 -7.17 -8.12
C LEU A 361 -3.13 -8.49 -8.90
N SER A 362 -2.60 -8.43 -10.12
CA SER A 362 -2.28 -9.63 -10.91
C SER A 362 -1.13 -10.43 -10.28
N GLU A 363 -0.11 -9.75 -9.74
CA GLU A 363 0.98 -10.38 -9.00
C GLU A 363 0.52 -10.98 -7.67
N ILE A 364 -0.32 -10.26 -6.91
CA ILE A 364 -0.93 -10.76 -5.67
C ILE A 364 -1.74 -12.02 -5.95
N LEU A 365 -2.65 -11.99 -6.93
CA LEU A 365 -3.43 -13.15 -7.32
C LEU A 365 -2.54 -14.36 -7.64
N HIS A 366 -1.49 -14.15 -8.44
CA HIS A 366 -0.56 -15.22 -8.77
C HIS A 366 0.14 -15.79 -7.54
N ALA A 367 0.62 -14.92 -6.65
CA ALA A 367 1.30 -15.34 -5.43
C ALA A 367 0.37 -16.14 -4.52
N LEU A 368 -0.89 -15.72 -4.34
CA LEU A 368 -1.87 -16.43 -3.52
C LEU A 368 -2.22 -17.81 -4.11
N VAL A 369 -2.42 -17.89 -5.43
CA VAL A 369 -2.66 -19.16 -6.12
C VAL A 369 -1.44 -20.08 -6.04
N ALA A 370 -0.23 -19.55 -6.25
CA ALA A 370 1.01 -20.34 -6.16
C ALA A 370 1.29 -20.82 -4.73
N LEU A 371 0.87 -20.07 -3.72
CA LEU A 371 0.92 -20.46 -2.31
C LEU A 371 -0.11 -21.55 -1.97
N GLY A 372 -1.09 -21.79 -2.85
CA GLY A 372 -2.12 -22.82 -2.68
C GLY A 372 -3.35 -22.35 -1.90
N LEU A 373 -3.60 -21.04 -1.80
CA LEU A 373 -4.83 -20.55 -1.16
C LEU A 373 -6.05 -20.93 -2.01
N GLY A 374 -7.06 -21.49 -1.33
CA GLY A 374 -8.37 -21.76 -1.93
C GLY A 374 -9.08 -20.50 -2.45
N THR A 375 -9.94 -20.69 -3.44
CA THR A 375 -10.69 -19.62 -4.12
C THR A 375 -11.46 -18.73 -3.14
N ASP A 376 -12.10 -19.32 -2.14
CA ASP A 376 -12.90 -18.57 -1.16
C ASP A 376 -12.04 -17.63 -0.31
N HIS A 377 -10.82 -18.03 0.05
CA HIS A 377 -9.90 -17.17 0.80
C HIS A 377 -9.39 -16.01 -0.05
N ILE A 378 -9.08 -16.27 -1.32
CA ILE A 378 -8.65 -15.22 -2.24
C ILE A 378 -9.81 -14.22 -2.45
N THR A 379 -11.03 -14.71 -2.65
CA THR A 379 -12.23 -13.87 -2.74
C THR A 379 -12.43 -13.04 -1.48
N GLY A 380 -12.32 -13.64 -0.29
CA GLY A 380 -12.42 -12.93 0.98
C GLY A 380 -11.36 -11.84 1.17
N VAL A 381 -10.13 -12.05 0.69
CA VAL A 381 -9.10 -11.00 0.63
C VAL A 381 -9.56 -9.85 -0.25
N MET A 382 -10.07 -10.12 -1.46
CA MET A 382 -10.51 -9.07 -2.40
C MET A 382 -11.75 -8.31 -1.89
N ASP A 383 -12.67 -8.99 -1.21
CA ASP A 383 -13.88 -8.39 -0.66
C ASP A 383 -13.59 -7.40 0.48
N ALA A 384 -12.43 -7.52 1.14
CA ALA A 384 -11.99 -6.55 2.14
C ALA A 384 -11.96 -5.12 1.57
N TYR A 385 -11.61 -4.95 0.29
CA TYR A 385 -11.65 -3.64 -0.37
C TYR A 385 -13.07 -3.06 -0.43
N ARG A 386 -14.04 -3.85 -0.94
CA ARG A 386 -15.42 -3.39 -1.17
C ARG A 386 -16.12 -3.01 0.12
N GLN A 387 -15.94 -3.84 1.16
CA GLN A 387 -16.54 -3.60 2.46
C GLN A 387 -15.94 -2.35 3.11
N GLU A 388 -14.61 -2.24 3.08
CA GLU A 388 -13.92 -1.13 3.73
C GLU A 388 -14.14 0.20 3.02
N TYR A 389 -14.27 0.21 1.69
CA TYR A 389 -14.55 1.44 0.94
C TYR A 389 -15.86 2.09 1.41
N ARG A 390 -16.91 1.30 1.63
CA ARG A 390 -18.20 1.80 2.14
C ARG A 390 -18.06 2.38 3.55
N LEU A 391 -17.33 1.70 4.44
CA LEU A 391 -17.09 2.18 5.81
C LEU A 391 -16.27 3.47 5.82
N ALA A 392 -15.24 3.56 4.98
CA ALA A 392 -14.42 4.77 4.84
C ALA A 392 -15.26 5.95 4.33
N ARG A 393 -16.12 5.72 3.34
CA ARG A 393 -17.06 6.71 2.79
C ARG A 393 -18.06 7.21 3.84
N GLU A 394 -18.60 6.31 4.65
CA GLU A 394 -19.47 6.66 5.78
C GLU A 394 -18.73 7.51 6.83
N ALA A 395 -17.53 7.08 7.25
CA ALA A 395 -16.70 7.81 8.22
C ALA A 395 -16.27 9.20 7.73
N LEU A 396 -16.14 9.37 6.41
CA LEU A 396 -15.85 10.66 5.76
C LEU A 396 -17.11 11.50 5.51
N GLY A 397 -18.29 11.08 5.99
CA GLY A 397 -19.54 11.82 5.89
C GLY A 397 -20.19 11.80 4.50
N LYS A 398 -19.78 10.87 3.63
CA LYS A 398 -20.29 10.70 2.27
C LYS A 398 -20.71 9.23 2.03
N PRO A 399 -21.69 8.69 2.77
CA PRO A 399 -22.08 7.30 2.66
C PRO A 399 -22.58 6.95 1.25
N MET A 400 -22.33 5.71 0.83
CA MET A 400 -22.93 5.16 -0.39
C MET A 400 -24.38 4.75 -0.09
N ARG A 401 -25.26 4.79 -1.10
CA ARG A 401 -26.63 4.30 -0.94
C ARG A 401 -26.60 2.78 -0.72
N LEU A 402 -27.46 2.30 0.17
CA LEU A 402 -27.71 0.87 0.33
C LEU A 402 -28.36 0.36 -0.96
N ALA A 403 -27.75 -0.64 -1.58
CA ALA A 403 -28.28 -1.31 -2.77
C ALA A 403 -29.47 -2.22 -2.41
#